data_AF-A0AAU1ZLN2-F1
#
_entry.id   AF-A0AAU1ZLN2-F1
#
_cell.length_a   1.000
_cell.length_b   1.000
_cell.length_c   1.000
_cell.angle_alpha   90.00
_cell.angle_beta   90.00
_cell.angle_gamma   90.00
#
_symmetry.space_group_name_H-M   'P 1'
#
loop_
_entity.id
_entity.type
_entity.pdbx_description
1 polymer ?
#
loop_
_entity_poly.entity_id
_entity_poly.type
_entity_poly.pdbx_seq_one_letter_code
_entity_poly.pdbx_strand_id
1 'polypeptide(L)'
;MLDIIEEVTRSGARITATLDALTDLEMRAPSTLAGWTRGHVITHLARSIDAYGWLLAVARTGIEPVPRTDAKSLARTVREGADHPAAELATDLRSRLEAVRGAMDGQRPRAVGVLHYQGAGREPAREAHDGRARR
;
A
#
# COMPACT_ATOMS: atom_id res chain seq x y z
N MET A 1 20.53 -12.80 -12.53
CA MET A 1 19.66 -12.21 -11.50
C MET A 1 19.22 -10.88 -12.06
N LEU A 2 17.94 -10.73 -12.42
CA LEU A 2 17.46 -9.46 -12.96
C LEU A 2 17.56 -8.39 -11.88
N ASP A 3 17.68 -7.14 -12.31
CA ASP A 3 17.60 -6.00 -11.40
C ASP A 3 16.24 -5.98 -10.70
N ILE A 4 16.20 -5.59 -9.42
CA ILE A 4 14.97 -5.64 -8.60
C ILE A 4 13.85 -4.79 -9.22
N ILE A 5 14.20 -3.67 -9.85
CA ILE A 5 13.24 -2.80 -10.54
C ILE A 5 12.64 -3.52 -11.76
N GLU A 6 13.47 -4.27 -12.49
CA GLU A 6 13.02 -5.07 -13.63
C GLU A 6 12.07 -6.19 -13.19
N GLU A 7 12.38 -6.91 -12.10
CA GLU A 7 11.50 -7.95 -11.56
C GLU A 7 10.14 -7.40 -11.11
N VAL A 8 10.14 -6.28 -10.38
CA VAL A 8 8.90 -5.61 -9.96
C VAL A 8 8.07 -5.20 -11.17
N THR A 9 8.70 -4.67 -12.22
CA THR A 9 8.02 -4.25 -13.44
C THR A 9 7.42 -5.44 -14.19
N ARG A 10 8.18 -6.52 -14.33
CA ARG A 10 7.70 -7.76 -14.97
C ARG A 10 6.55 -8.38 -14.17
N SER A 11 6.61 -8.31 -12.85
CA SER A 11 5.51 -8.75 -11.98
C SER A 11 4.27 -7.89 -12.14
N GLY A 12 4.45 -6.56 -12.18
CA GLY A 12 3.40 -5.58 -12.46
C GLY A 12 2.68 -5.84 -13.78
N ALA A 13 3.42 -6.13 -14.85
CA ALA A 13 2.85 -6.46 -16.16
C ALA A 13 2.04 -7.77 -16.15
N ARG A 14 2.49 -8.79 -15.40
CA ARG A 14 1.74 -10.06 -15.29
C ARG A 14 0.43 -9.89 -14.54
N ILE A 15 0.44 -9.14 -13.43
CA ILE A 15 -0.78 -8.92 -12.67
C ILE A 15 -1.79 -8.09 -13.46
N THR A 16 -1.36 -7.01 -14.14
CA THR A 16 -2.29 -6.19 -14.95
C THR A 16 -2.86 -6.97 -16.13
N ALA A 17 -2.05 -7.78 -16.82
CA ALA A 17 -2.55 -8.67 -17.88
C ALA A 17 -3.58 -9.70 -17.35
N THR A 18 -3.41 -10.17 -16.11
CA THR A 18 -4.39 -11.05 -15.46
C THR A 18 -5.69 -10.30 -15.18
N LEU A 19 -5.62 -9.03 -14.75
CA LEU A 19 -6.80 -8.21 -14.47
C LEU A 19 -7.60 -7.89 -15.73
N ASP A 20 -6.94 -7.70 -16.86
CA ASP A 20 -7.61 -7.42 -18.14
C ASP A 20 -8.53 -8.56 -18.60
N ALA A 21 -8.31 -9.78 -18.11
CA ALA A 21 -9.14 -10.95 -18.40
C ALA A 21 -10.31 -11.14 -17.43
N LEU A 22 -10.37 -10.39 -16.33
CA LEU A 22 -11.35 -10.60 -15.26
C LEU A 22 -12.57 -9.69 -15.43
N THR A 23 -13.73 -10.31 -15.35
CA THR A 23 -15.02 -9.62 -15.32
C THR A 23 -15.32 -9.02 -13.94
N ASP A 24 -16.28 -8.09 -13.89
CA ASP A 24 -16.81 -7.56 -12.64
C ASP A 24 -17.33 -8.65 -11.69
N LEU A 25 -17.94 -9.71 -12.23
CA LEU A 25 -18.42 -10.84 -11.44
C LEU A 25 -17.27 -11.61 -10.81
N GLU A 26 -16.20 -11.86 -11.56
CA GLU A 26 -15.01 -12.55 -11.05
C GLU A 26 -14.23 -11.71 -10.04
N MET A 27 -14.22 -10.38 -10.20
CA MET A 27 -13.68 -9.45 -9.22
C MET A 27 -14.40 -9.53 -7.87
N ARG A 28 -15.73 -9.65 -7.91
CA ARG A 28 -16.57 -9.81 -6.71
C ARG A 28 -16.51 -11.21 -6.10
N ALA A 29 -16.01 -12.21 -6.81
CA ALA A 29 -15.88 -13.56 -6.26
C ALA A 29 -14.78 -13.63 -5.17
N PRO A 30 -14.89 -14.58 -4.22
CA PRO A 30 -13.91 -14.75 -3.15
C PRO A 30 -12.49 -14.96 -3.68
N SER A 31 -11.53 -14.38 -2.97
CA SER A 31 -10.11 -14.66 -3.11
C SER A 31 -9.70 -15.85 -2.20
N THR A 32 -8.41 -16.20 -2.22
CA THR A 32 -7.85 -17.17 -1.27
C THR A 32 -7.66 -16.60 0.13
N LEU A 33 -7.80 -15.28 0.30
CA LEU A 33 -7.79 -14.62 1.60
C LEU A 33 -9.21 -14.62 2.17
N ALA A 34 -9.36 -15.19 3.37
CA ALA A 34 -10.66 -15.34 4.02
C ALA A 34 -11.37 -13.99 4.18
N GLY A 35 -12.61 -13.92 3.72
CA GLY A 35 -13.45 -12.71 3.78
C GLY A 35 -13.10 -11.63 2.76
N TRP A 36 -12.15 -11.86 1.86
CA TRP A 36 -11.74 -10.90 0.83
C TRP A 36 -12.15 -11.38 -0.56
N THR A 37 -12.77 -10.49 -1.34
CA THR A 37 -12.95 -10.69 -2.79
C THR A 37 -11.65 -10.37 -3.54
N ARG A 38 -11.56 -10.72 -4.82
CA ARG A 38 -10.42 -10.27 -5.65
C ARG A 38 -10.37 -8.74 -5.71
N GLY A 39 -11.52 -8.07 -5.76
CA GLY A 39 -11.61 -6.61 -5.66
C GLY A 39 -10.97 -6.04 -4.39
N HIS A 40 -11.16 -6.67 -3.23
CA HIS A 40 -10.45 -6.28 -1.99
C HIS A 40 -8.93 -6.38 -2.15
N VAL A 41 -8.45 -7.48 -2.73
CA VAL A 41 -7.01 -7.70 -2.95
C VAL A 41 -6.43 -6.62 -3.86
N ILE A 42 -7.08 -6.32 -4.98
CA ILE A 42 -6.57 -5.33 -5.94
C ILE A 42 -6.60 -3.92 -5.37
N THR A 43 -7.68 -3.54 -4.69
CA THR A 43 -7.75 -2.25 -4.01
C THR A 43 -6.65 -2.13 -2.95
N HIS A 44 -6.40 -3.18 -2.16
CA HIS A 44 -5.33 -3.17 -1.17
C HIS A 44 -3.93 -3.08 -1.79
N LEU A 45 -3.68 -3.79 -2.90
CA LEU A 45 -2.42 -3.71 -3.63
C LEU A 45 -2.18 -2.30 -4.18
N ALA A 46 -3.21 -1.68 -4.77
CA ALA A 46 -3.14 -0.30 -5.22
C ALA A 46 -2.76 0.66 -4.07
N ARG A 47 -3.42 0.56 -2.91
CA ARG A 47 -3.08 1.41 -1.75
C ARG A 47 -1.71 1.09 -1.14
N SER A 48 -1.23 -0.14 -1.24
CA SER A 48 0.13 -0.51 -0.84
C SER A 48 1.18 0.17 -1.73
N ILE A 49 0.91 0.31 -3.03
CA ILE A 49 1.79 1.03 -3.95
C ILE A 49 1.85 2.53 -3.62
N ASP A 50 0.73 3.14 -3.22
CA ASP A 50 0.73 4.54 -2.74
C ASP A 50 1.68 4.71 -1.54
N ALA A 51 1.72 3.73 -0.62
CA ALA A 51 2.64 3.75 0.51
C ALA A 51 4.11 3.62 0.09
N TYR A 52 4.43 2.82 -0.93
CA TYR A 52 5.78 2.76 -1.48
C TYR A 52 6.18 4.06 -2.19
N GLY A 53 5.27 4.68 -2.93
CA GLY A 53 5.48 6.01 -3.51
C GLY A 53 5.80 7.07 -2.44
N TRP A 54 5.08 7.04 -1.32
CA TRP A 54 5.35 7.90 -0.16
C TRP A 54 6.75 7.66 0.41
N LEU A 55 7.15 6.40 0.62
CA LEU A 55 8.49 6.05 1.13
C LEU A 55 9.60 6.49 0.17
N LEU A 56 9.42 6.31 -1.14
CA LEU A 56 10.37 6.77 -2.16
C LEU A 56 10.51 8.29 -2.17
N ALA A 57 9.41 9.01 -1.96
CA ALA A 57 9.44 10.47 -1.83
C ALA A 57 10.24 10.90 -0.61
N VAL A 58 9.98 10.30 0.57
CA VAL A 58 10.74 10.58 1.79
C VAL A 58 12.22 10.22 1.64
N ALA A 59 12.53 9.07 1.04
CA ALA A 59 13.90 8.65 0.79
C ALA A 59 14.66 9.66 -0.11
N ARG A 60 13.96 10.30 -1.05
CA ARG A 60 14.55 11.28 -1.98
C ARG A 60 14.71 12.67 -1.36
N THR A 61 13.74 13.13 -0.59
CA THR A 61 13.67 14.53 -0.13
C THR A 61 14.05 14.70 1.35
N GLY A 62 13.99 13.63 2.14
CA GLY A 62 14.04 13.67 3.60
C GLY A 62 12.80 14.30 4.25
N ILE A 63 11.76 14.63 3.47
CA ILE A 63 10.57 15.35 3.92
C ILE A 63 9.35 14.46 3.74
N GLU A 64 8.54 14.33 4.79
CA GLU A 64 7.22 13.70 4.72
C GLU A 64 6.25 14.60 3.94
N PRO A 65 5.74 14.19 2.74
CA PRO A 65 4.92 15.08 1.91
C PRO A 65 3.57 15.41 2.55
N VAL A 66 2.90 14.39 3.10
CA VAL A 66 1.63 14.44 3.82
C VAL A 66 1.57 13.30 4.84
N PRO A 67 0.72 13.37 5.88
CA PRO A 67 0.51 12.24 6.78
C PRO A 67 0.08 10.99 6.02
N ARG A 68 0.74 9.87 6.32
CA ARG A 68 0.39 8.57 5.74
C ARG A 68 -1.02 8.17 6.15
N THR A 69 -1.75 7.53 5.25
CA THR A 69 -3.06 6.93 5.56
C THR A 69 -2.94 5.97 6.74
N ASP A 70 -3.77 6.19 7.76
CA ASP A 70 -3.83 5.31 8.92
C ASP A 70 -4.52 3.98 8.58
N ALA A 71 -4.35 2.98 9.45
CA ALA A 71 -4.87 1.63 9.22
C ALA A 71 -6.42 1.58 9.12
N LYS A 72 -7.13 2.43 9.87
CA LYS A 72 -8.60 2.46 9.85
C LYS A 72 -9.10 3.05 8.53
N SER A 73 -8.48 4.13 8.09
CA SER A 73 -8.76 4.76 6.79
C SER A 73 -8.43 3.81 5.64
N LEU A 74 -7.29 3.10 5.68
CA LEU A 74 -6.95 2.09 4.68
C LEU A 74 -7.99 0.97 4.64
N ALA A 75 -8.37 0.43 5.80
CA ALA A 75 -9.37 -0.65 5.86
C ALA A 75 -10.72 -0.21 5.30
N ARG A 76 -11.13 1.05 5.53
CA ARG A 76 -12.33 1.64 4.93
C ARG A 76 -12.20 1.74 3.42
N THR A 77 -11.12 2.33 2.91
CA THR A 77 -10.87 2.45 1.47
C THR A 77 -10.87 1.09 0.77
N VAL A 78 -10.28 0.06 1.40
CA VAL A 78 -10.26 -1.30 0.83
C VAL A 78 -11.66 -1.91 0.73
N ARG A 79 -12.50 -1.73 1.76
CA ARG A 79 -13.89 -2.21 1.72
C ARG A 79 -14.72 -1.46 0.68
N GLU A 80 -14.64 -0.13 0.68
CA GLU A 80 -15.44 0.71 -0.23
C GLU A 80 -15.02 0.52 -1.69
N GLY A 81 -13.72 0.34 -1.97
CA GLY A 81 -13.22 0.14 -3.32
C GLY A 81 -13.36 -1.28 -3.84
N ALA A 82 -13.73 -2.27 -3.01
CA ALA A 82 -13.76 -3.67 -3.44
C ALA A 82 -14.82 -3.98 -4.50
N ASP A 83 -15.86 -3.16 -4.60
CA ASP A 83 -16.98 -3.34 -5.52
C ASP A 83 -16.90 -2.46 -6.77
N HIS A 84 -15.81 -1.71 -6.95
CA HIS A 84 -15.59 -0.94 -8.17
C HIS A 84 -15.52 -1.85 -9.42
N PRO A 85 -15.88 -1.35 -10.61
CA PRO A 85 -15.76 -2.09 -11.86
C PRO A 85 -14.34 -2.63 -12.08
N ALA A 86 -14.23 -3.83 -12.67
CA ALA A 86 -12.95 -4.50 -12.88
C ALA A 86 -11.98 -3.64 -13.71
N ALA A 87 -12.51 -2.97 -14.75
CA ALA A 87 -11.73 -2.04 -15.57
C ALA A 87 -11.17 -0.85 -14.77
N GLU A 88 -11.93 -0.33 -13.81
CA GLU A 88 -11.48 0.76 -12.93
C GLU A 88 -10.38 0.28 -11.99
N LEU A 89 -10.55 -0.89 -11.37
CA LEU A 89 -9.54 -1.49 -10.49
C LEU A 89 -8.23 -1.80 -11.25
N ALA A 90 -8.33 -2.33 -12.46
CA ALA A 90 -7.17 -2.59 -13.31
C ALA A 90 -6.44 -1.30 -13.70
N THR A 91 -7.19 -0.26 -14.06
CA THR A 91 -6.65 1.06 -14.42
C THR A 91 -5.99 1.75 -13.22
N ASP A 92 -6.62 1.68 -12.04
CA ASP A 92 -6.12 2.23 -10.79
C ASP A 92 -4.78 1.60 -10.38
N LEU A 93 -4.68 0.26 -10.48
CA LEU A 93 -3.44 -0.47 -10.20
C LEU A 93 -2.35 -0.13 -11.23
N ARG A 94 -2.68 -0.13 -12.53
CA ARG A 94 -1.73 0.16 -13.61
C ARG A 94 -1.11 1.54 -13.46
N SER A 95 -1.94 2.56 -13.22
CA SER A 95 -1.50 3.95 -13.04
C SER A 95 -0.52 4.10 -11.88
N ARG A 96 -0.75 3.36 -10.78
CA ARG A 96 0.13 3.34 -9.60
C ARG A 96 1.44 2.62 -9.85
N LEU A 97 1.40 1.48 -10.53
CA LEU A 97 2.60 0.75 -10.93
C LEU A 97 3.50 1.61 -11.84
N GLU A 98 2.91 2.36 -12.78
CA GLU A 98 3.64 3.32 -13.62
C GLU A 98 4.24 4.47 -12.82
N ALA A 99 3.45 5.07 -11.91
CA ALA A 99 3.92 6.15 -11.06
C ALA A 99 5.09 5.73 -10.15
N VAL A 100 4.99 4.57 -9.50
CA VAL A 100 6.05 4.08 -8.62
C VAL A 100 7.29 3.68 -9.41
N ARG A 101 7.14 3.14 -10.62
CA ARG A 101 8.27 2.84 -11.52
C ARG A 101 9.03 4.11 -11.89
N GLY A 102 8.32 5.16 -12.31
CA GLY A 102 8.95 6.45 -12.59
C GLY A 102 9.66 7.05 -11.37
N ALA A 103 9.11 6.86 -10.17
CA ALA A 103 9.75 7.29 -8.93
C ALA A 103 11.03 6.49 -8.60
N MET A 104 11.06 5.19 -8.91
CA MET A 104 12.25 4.34 -8.76
C MET A 104 13.36 4.71 -9.75
N ASP A 105 13.03 4.93 -11.02
CA ASP A 105 14.01 5.29 -12.06
C ASP A 105 14.65 6.68 -11.79
N GLY A 106 13.92 7.59 -11.13
CA GLY A 106 14.39 8.91 -10.74
C GLY A 106 15.29 8.96 -9.49
N GLN A 107 15.54 7.82 -8.84
CA GLN A 107 16.28 7.78 -7.57
C GLN A 107 17.80 7.81 -7.82
N ARG A 108 18.45 8.98 -7.64
CA ARG A 108 19.91 9.04 -7.45
C ARG A 108 20.23 8.81 -5.97
N PRO A 109 21.20 7.94 -5.62
CA PRO A 109 21.50 7.67 -4.22
C PRO A 109 22.10 8.92 -3.56
N ARG A 110 21.35 9.53 -2.65
CA ARG A 110 21.92 10.17 -1.46
C ARG A 110 21.70 9.20 -0.31
N ALA A 111 22.68 9.09 0.59
CA ALA A 111 22.61 8.20 1.74
C ALA A 111 21.31 8.47 2.52
N VAL A 112 20.35 7.55 2.41
CA VAL A 112 19.09 7.62 3.14
C VAL A 112 19.37 7.03 4.51
N GLY A 113 19.30 7.86 5.55
CA GLY A 113 19.29 7.38 6.93
C GLY A 113 18.16 6.36 7.10
N VAL A 114 18.40 5.33 7.90
CA VAL A 114 17.47 4.20 8.10
C VAL A 114 16.07 4.72 8.42
N LEU A 115 15.12 4.51 7.50
CA LEU A 115 13.70 4.74 7.74
C LEU A 115 13.22 3.64 8.70
N HIS A 116 13.01 3.99 9.96
CA HIS A 116 12.40 3.10 10.94
C HIS A 116 10.91 2.95 10.60
N TYR A 117 10.55 1.82 9.98
CA TYR A 117 9.17 1.41 9.80
C TYR A 117 8.53 1.13 11.17
N GLN A 118 7.71 2.06 11.66
CA GLN A 118 6.82 1.83 12.80
C GLN A 118 5.46 1.40 12.26
N GLY A 119 5.20 0.10 12.31
CA GLY A 119 3.87 -0.47 12.05
C GLY A 119 2.84 0.17 12.97
N ALA A 120 1.64 0.43 12.44
CA ALA A 120 0.54 1.04 13.18
C ALA A 120 0.09 0.12 14.32
N GLY A 121 0.60 0.38 15.52
CA GLY A 121 0.17 -0.24 16.77
C GLY A 121 0.40 0.74 17.92
N ARG A 122 -0.49 1.73 18.07
CA ARG A 122 -0.64 2.42 19.36
C ARG A 122 -1.63 1.62 20.19
N GLU A 123 -1.16 0.95 21.23
CA GLU A 123 -2.02 0.61 22.37
C GLU A 123 -2.20 1.88 23.25
N PRO A 124 -3.40 2.08 23.85
CA PRO A 124 -3.72 3.28 24.60
C PRO A 124 -3.10 3.30 26.01
N ALA A 125 -2.92 4.52 26.51
CA ALA A 125 -2.45 4.84 27.85
C ALA A 125 -3.22 4.04 28.93
N ARG A 126 -2.48 3.42 29.86
CA ARG A 126 -3.01 3.07 31.18
C ARG A 126 -2.68 4.19 32.16
N GLU A 127 -3.74 4.74 32.74
CA GLU A 127 -3.75 5.68 33.85
C GLU A 127 -2.76 5.28 34.95
N ALA A 128 -1.91 6.22 35.35
CA ALA A 128 -1.28 6.20 36.65
C ALA A 128 -2.35 6.61 37.69
N HIS A 129 -2.85 5.64 38.45
CA HIS A 129 -3.62 5.92 39.65
C HIS A 129 -2.64 6.13 40.82
N ASP A 130 -2.79 7.27 41.48
CA ASP A 130 -2.05 7.75 42.64
C ASP A 130 -2.17 6.80 43.85
N GLY A 131 -1.09 6.70 44.62
CA GLY A 131 -0.94 5.74 45.71
C GLY A 131 0.18 6.08 46.70
N ARG A 132 0.27 7.35 47.12
CA ARG A 132 0.64 7.78 48.49
C ARG A 132 1.85 7.08 49.15
N ALA A 133 3.00 7.77 49.13
CA ALA A 133 4.08 7.58 50.09
C ALA A 133 3.63 7.93 51.52
N ARG A 134 3.70 6.96 52.46
CA ARG A 134 3.92 7.20 53.90
C ARG A 134 4.56 5.95 54.53
N ARG A 135 5.88 5.97 54.71
CA ARG A 135 6.59 5.94 56.01
C ARG A 135 8.07 5.69 55.79
#